data_AF-A0A2D5HIN2-F1
#
_entry.id   AF-A0A2D5HIN2-F1
#
_cell.length_a   1.000
_cell.length_b   1.000
_cell.length_c   1.000
_cell.angle_alpha   90.00
_cell.angle_beta   90.00
_cell.angle_gamma   90.00
#
_symmetry.space_group_name_H-M   'P 1'
#
loop_
_entity.id
_entity.type
_entity.pdbx_description
1 polymer ?
#
loop_
_entity_poly.entity_id
_entity_poly.type
_entity_poly.pdbx_seq_one_letter_code
_entity_poly.pdbx_strand_id
1 'polypeptide(L)'
;MVLVILLQVFFRYILNNALPWPDELARFLMLWMTGLIAPSAYRWGGFVSIEMLPQLLPKIIESLLVILLLSLSLVILIIGFQLGLQHVKIGWIFNSSSIKIPLHLIGGEVKALKLAWMYMSLPVGIFLHISVNIELILKKIIIICDHNIKIPNDIDKENLGA
;
A
#
# COMPACT_ATOMS: atom_id res chain seq x y z
N MET A 1 8.85 12.10 -2.94
CA MET A 1 9.24 11.76 -4.32
C MET A 1 9.48 13.01 -5.15
N VAL A 2 8.47 13.87 -5.37
CA VAL A 2 8.58 15.07 -6.24
C VAL A 2 9.79 15.95 -5.90
N LEU A 3 9.97 16.33 -4.64
CA LEU A 3 11.11 17.17 -4.21
C LEU A 3 12.48 16.52 -4.50
N VAL A 4 12.58 15.19 -4.37
CA VAL A 4 13.83 14.45 -4.61
C VAL A 4 14.19 14.45 -6.10
N ILE A 5 13.19 14.29 -6.97
CA ILE A 5 13.37 14.37 -8.42
C ILE A 5 13.69 15.81 -8.85
N LEU A 6 13.02 16.81 -8.27
CA LEU A 6 13.34 18.23 -8.57
C LEU A 6 14.78 18.58 -8.15
N LEU A 7 15.24 18.06 -7.02
CA LEU A 7 16.64 18.19 -6.60
C LEU A 7 17.60 17.55 -7.62
N GLN A 8 17.28 16.35 -8.10
CA GLN A 8 18.07 15.67 -9.13
C GLN A 8 18.15 16.49 -10.42
N VAL A 9 17.02 17.04 -10.88
CA VAL A 9 16.94 17.92 -12.06
C VAL A 9 17.79 19.17 -11.83
N PHE A 10 17.69 19.80 -10.66
CA PHE A 10 18.48 20.98 -10.32
C PHE A 10 20.00 20.69 -10.38
N PHE A 11 20.46 19.63 -9.70
CA PHE A 11 21.87 19.27 -9.69
C PHE A 11 22.40 18.87 -11.06
N ARG A 12 21.59 18.16 -11.86
CA ARG A 12 21.97 17.73 -13.20
C ARG A 12 22.10 18.88 -14.18
N TYR A 13 21.14 19.80 -14.20
CA TYR A 13 21.07 20.84 -15.24
C TYR A 13 21.73 22.16 -14.84
N ILE A 14 21.83 22.46 -13.54
CA ILE A 14 22.38 23.74 -13.07
C ILE A 14 23.81 23.57 -12.56
N LEU A 15 24.08 22.51 -11.79
CA LEU A 15 25.42 22.23 -11.27
C LEU A 15 26.24 21.31 -12.19
N ASN A 16 25.68 20.85 -13.31
CA ASN A 16 26.28 19.87 -14.21
C ASN A 16 26.84 18.62 -13.48
N ASN A 17 26.24 18.26 -12.35
CA ASN A 17 26.68 17.13 -11.52
C ASN A 17 25.49 16.20 -11.23
N ALA A 18 25.51 15.01 -11.81
CA ALA A 18 24.44 14.04 -11.63
C ALA A 18 24.64 13.25 -10.32
N LEU A 19 23.85 13.59 -9.30
CA LEU A 19 23.77 12.79 -8.07
C LEU A 19 23.13 11.42 -8.38
N PRO A 20 23.72 10.29 -7.95
CA PRO A 20 23.20 8.94 -8.25
C PRO A 20 22.15 8.42 -7.24
N TRP A 21 22.05 9.04 -6.06
CA TRP A 21 21.16 8.60 -4.96
C TRP A 21 19.69 9.05 -5.07
N PRO A 22 19.33 10.19 -5.72
CA PRO A 22 17.93 10.64 -5.76
C PRO A 22 16.98 9.66 -6.45
N ASP A 23 17.42 8.98 -7.50
CA ASP A 23 16.60 7.99 -8.23
C ASP A 23 16.16 6.83 -7.32
N GLU A 24 17.08 6.33 -6.51
CA GLU A 24 16.82 5.22 -5.60
C GLU A 24 15.96 5.68 -4.41
N LEU A 25 16.20 6.89 -3.89
CA LEU A 25 15.39 7.45 -2.80
C LEU A 25 13.95 7.76 -3.25
N ALA A 26 13.78 8.25 -4.47
CA ALA A 26 12.46 8.49 -5.05
C ALA A 26 11.66 7.18 -5.12
N ARG A 27 12.30 6.08 -5.55
CA ARG A 27 11.68 4.75 -5.58
C ARG A 27 11.35 4.23 -4.19
N PHE A 28 12.24 4.44 -3.21
CA PHE A 28 11.98 4.12 -1.81
C PHE A 28 10.71 4.82 -1.30
N LEU A 29 10.61 6.14 -1.50
CA LEU A 29 9.45 6.92 -1.07
C LEU A 29 8.17 6.52 -1.80
N MET A 30 8.27 6.18 -3.08
CA MET A 30 7.14 5.72 -3.88
C MET A 30 6.56 4.42 -3.33
N LEU A 31 7.41 3.42 -3.03
CA LEU A 31 6.97 2.12 -2.50
C LEU A 31 6.26 2.25 -1.15
N TRP A 32 6.78 3.11 -0.27
CA TRP A 32 6.16 3.40 1.02
C TRP A 32 4.83 4.15 0.88
N MET A 33 4.80 5.17 0.03
CA MET A 33 3.58 5.95 -0.21
C MET A 33 2.46 5.08 -0.79
N THR A 34 2.77 4.26 -1.80
CA THR A 34 1.80 3.33 -2.38
C THR A 34 1.31 2.32 -1.35
N GLY A 35 2.22 1.72 -0.57
CA GLY A 35 1.85 0.74 0.47
C GLY A 35 0.91 1.31 1.55
N LEU A 36 1.06 2.59 1.90
CA LEU A 36 0.22 3.25 2.90
C LEU A 36 -1.13 3.74 2.34
N ILE A 37 -1.17 4.20 1.08
CA ILE A 37 -2.39 4.75 0.46
C ILE A 37 -3.32 3.66 -0.07
N ALA A 38 -2.77 2.57 -0.60
CA ALA A 38 -3.55 1.49 -1.19
C ALA A 38 -4.66 0.89 -0.29
N PRO A 39 -4.48 0.66 1.04
CA PRO A 39 -5.56 0.17 1.90
C PRO A 39 -6.71 1.18 2.07
N SER A 40 -6.43 2.49 2.10
CA SER A 40 -7.46 3.53 2.13
C SER A 40 -8.26 3.54 0.82
N ALA A 41 -7.58 3.45 -0.31
CA ALA A 41 -8.22 3.33 -1.62
C ALA A 41 -9.08 2.04 -1.70
N TYR A 42 -8.63 0.94 -1.09
CA TYR A 42 -9.41 -0.30 -0.99
C TYR A 42 -10.72 -0.11 -0.22
N ARG A 43 -10.68 0.61 0.91
CA ARG A 43 -11.85 0.87 1.76
C ARG A 43 -12.94 1.64 1.02
N TRP A 44 -12.54 2.61 0.20
CA TRP A 44 -13.46 3.51 -0.49
C TRP A 44 -13.93 3.02 -1.86
N GLY A 45 -13.42 1.88 -2.34
CA GLY A 45 -13.72 1.39 -3.69
C GLY A 45 -12.97 2.14 -4.78
N GLY A 46 -11.79 2.71 -4.48
CA GLY A 46 -10.93 3.38 -5.46
C GLY A 46 -10.29 2.45 -6.49
N PHE A 47 -10.46 1.13 -6.36
CA PHE A 47 -10.12 0.18 -7.41
C PHE A 47 -11.29 -0.01 -8.35
N VAL A 48 -11.01 -0.03 -9.65
CA VAL A 48 -12.02 -0.26 -10.68
C VAL A 48 -12.68 -1.63 -10.44
N SER A 49 -13.96 -1.60 -10.05
CA SER A 49 -14.79 -2.77 -9.80
C SER A 49 -15.92 -2.85 -10.85
N ILE A 50 -16.35 -4.06 -11.18
CA ILE A 50 -17.52 -4.27 -12.04
C ILE A 50 -18.73 -4.49 -11.13
N GLU A 51 -19.59 -3.47 -11.00
CA GLU A 51 -20.76 -3.52 -10.11
C GLU A 51 -22.06 -3.95 -10.81
N MET A 52 -22.07 -3.99 -12.14
CA MET A 52 -23.27 -4.32 -12.91
C MET A 52 -23.86 -5.68 -12.55
N LEU A 53 -23.02 -6.70 -12.37
CA LEU A 53 -23.50 -8.03 -12.02
C LEU A 53 -24.11 -8.04 -10.61
N PRO A 54 -23.40 -7.67 -9.53
CA PRO A 54 -23.99 -7.61 -8.18
C PRO A 54 -25.33 -6.85 -8.11
N GLN A 55 -25.43 -5.71 -8.79
CA GLN A 55 -26.63 -4.85 -8.77
C GLN A 55 -27.88 -5.50 -9.39
N LEU A 56 -27.71 -6.48 -10.27
CA LEU A 56 -28.82 -7.21 -10.91
C LEU A 56 -29.31 -8.40 -10.08
N LEU A 57 -28.60 -8.77 -9.01
CA LEU A 57 -28.95 -9.92 -8.18
C LEU A 57 -29.85 -9.52 -7.00
N PRO A 58 -30.68 -10.45 -6.49
CA PRO A 58 -31.39 -10.24 -5.24
C PRO A 58 -30.40 -10.08 -4.07
N LYS A 59 -30.73 -9.20 -3.11
CA LYS A 59 -29.84 -8.73 -2.03
C LYS A 59 -29.03 -9.80 -1.31
N ILE A 60 -29.61 -10.98 -1.10
CA ILE A 60 -28.96 -12.11 -0.41
C ILE A 60 -27.85 -12.71 -1.27
N ILE A 61 -28.10 -12.93 -2.57
CA ILE A 61 -27.12 -13.53 -3.48
C ILE A 61 -26.02 -12.53 -3.81
N GLU A 62 -26.37 -11.24 -3.99
CA GLU A 62 -25.38 -10.16 -4.09
C GLU A 62 -24.42 -10.18 -2.90
N SER A 63 -24.96 -10.23 -1.68
CA SER A 63 -24.14 -10.18 -0.47
C SER A 63 -23.23 -11.40 -0.31
N LEU A 64 -23.73 -12.59 -0.68
CA LEU A 64 -22.94 -13.82 -0.66
C LEU A 64 -21.82 -13.80 -1.72
N LEU A 65 -22.11 -13.27 -2.92
CA LEU A 65 -21.12 -13.07 -3.98
C LEU A 65 -20.02 -12.09 -3.54
N VAL A 66 -20.38 -10.96 -2.93
CA VAL A 66 -19.42 -9.98 -2.41
C VAL A 66 -18.53 -10.60 -1.32
N ILE A 67 -19.10 -11.35 -0.38
CA ILE A 67 -18.32 -12.05 0.66
C ILE A 67 -17.36 -13.06 0.03
N LEU A 68 -17.79 -13.80 -0.99
CA LEU A 68 -16.94 -14.74 -1.71
C LEU A 68 -15.77 -14.03 -2.40
N LEU A 69 -16.01 -12.90 -3.07
CA LEU A 69 -14.96 -12.10 -3.70
C LEU A 69 -13.98 -11.52 -2.68
N LEU A 70 -14.49 -10.99 -1.56
CA LEU A 70 -13.65 -10.47 -0.48
C LEU A 70 -12.81 -11.58 0.16
N SER A 71 -13.38 -12.77 0.34
CA SER A 71 -12.68 -13.94 0.89
C SER A 71 -11.57 -14.42 -0.05
N LEU A 72 -11.85 -14.47 -1.36
CA LEU A 72 -10.83 -14.77 -2.36
C LEU A 72 -9.71 -13.73 -2.34
N SER A 73 -10.06 -12.44 -2.24
CA SER A 73 -9.09 -11.36 -2.09
C SER A 73 -8.24 -11.53 -0.83
N LEU A 74 -8.83 -11.93 0.30
CA LEU A 74 -8.12 -12.19 1.55
C LEU A 74 -7.07 -13.30 1.38
N VAL A 75 -7.42 -14.40 0.72
CA VAL A 75 -6.48 -15.51 0.44
C VAL A 75 -5.28 -15.00 -0.37
N ILE A 76 -5.53 -14.24 -1.43
CA ILE A 76 -4.47 -13.66 -2.27
C ILE A 76 -3.59 -12.70 -1.44
N LEU A 77 -4.19 -11.88 -0.57
CA LEU A 77 -3.45 -10.97 0.30
C LEU A 77 -2.57 -11.73 1.30
N ILE A 78 -3.04 -12.83 1.89
CA ILE A 78 -2.26 -13.66 2.81
C ILE A 78 -1.05 -14.28 2.08
N ILE A 79 -1.25 -14.81 0.88
CA ILE A 79 -0.15 -15.33 0.04
C ILE A 79 0.84 -14.21 -0.28
N GLY A 80 0.34 -13.04 -0.69
CA GLY A 80 1.15 -11.85 -0.95
C GLY A 80 1.97 -11.40 0.26
N PHE A 81 1.40 -11.47 1.46
CA PHE A 81 2.09 -11.13 2.70
C PHE A 81 3.28 -12.07 2.97
N GLN A 82 3.08 -13.37 2.78
CA GLN A 82 4.15 -14.36 2.93
C GLN A 82 5.29 -14.12 1.92
N LEU A 83 4.95 -13.85 0.65
CA LEU A 83 5.92 -13.52 -0.39
C LEU A 83 6.67 -12.21 -0.08
N GLY A 84 5.96 -11.21 0.44
CA GLY A 84 6.53 -9.94 0.89
C GLY A 84 7.56 -10.13 2.00
N LEU A 85 7.25 -10.96 3.01
CA LEU A 85 8.20 -11.28 4.07
C LEU A 85 9.44 -12.02 3.56
N GLN A 86 9.29 -12.92 2.58
CA GLN A 86 10.43 -13.59 1.94
C GLN A 86 11.32 -12.58 1.19
N HIS A 87 10.73 -11.61 0.49
CA HIS A 87 11.48 -10.55 -0.19
C HIS A 87 12.24 -9.64 0.78
N VAL A 88 11.67 -9.33 1.95
CA VAL A 88 12.37 -8.56 2.99
C VAL A 88 13.60 -9.30 3.51
N LYS A 89 13.52 -10.63 3.70
CA LYS A 89 14.66 -11.44 4.12
C LYS A 89 15.81 -11.36 3.11
N ILE A 90 15.49 -11.44 1.82
CA ILE A 90 16.46 -11.25 0.74
C ILE A 90 17.06 -9.85 0.79
N GLY A 91 16.24 -8.82 1.02
CA GLY A 91 16.70 -7.43 1.18
C GLY A 91 17.67 -7.20 2.34
N TRP A 92 17.81 -8.12 3.29
CA TRP A 92 18.79 -7.99 4.37
C TRP A 92 20.22 -8.36 3.93
N ILE A 93 20.32 -9.14 2.85
CA ILE A 93 21.56 -9.62 2.25
C ILE A 93 22.11 -8.57 1.25
N PHE A 94 21.21 -7.85 0.56
CA PHE A 94 21.58 -6.83 -0.43
C PHE A 94 21.61 -5.41 0.17
N ASN A 95 22.69 -4.68 -0.13
CA ASN A 95 22.85 -3.26 0.22
C ASN A 95 22.52 -2.34 -0.95
N SER A 96 22.06 -1.13 -0.66
CA SER A 96 21.72 -0.11 -1.65
C SER A 96 22.97 0.34 -2.38
N SER A 97 22.88 0.42 -3.71
CA SER A 97 23.99 0.77 -4.59
C SER A 97 24.37 2.24 -4.45
N SER A 98 23.37 3.13 -4.26
CA SER A 98 23.58 4.57 -4.33
C SER A 98 23.19 5.30 -3.05
N ILE A 99 22.26 4.78 -2.23
CA ILE A 99 21.87 5.43 -0.97
C ILE A 99 22.84 5.02 0.14
N LYS A 100 23.69 5.97 0.51
CA LYS A 100 24.53 5.89 1.70
C LYS A 100 24.02 6.90 2.72
N ILE A 101 23.76 6.45 3.94
CA ILE A 101 23.33 7.35 5.01
C ILE A 101 24.58 8.13 5.44
N PRO A 102 24.60 9.46 5.28
CA PRO A 102 25.73 10.27 5.68
C PRO A 102 25.69 10.47 7.20
N LEU A 103 26.04 9.42 7.95
CA LEU A 103 26.11 9.45 9.41
C LEU A 103 27.23 10.36 9.96
N HIS A 104 28.00 11.00 9.07
CA HIS A 104 29.07 11.94 9.40
C HIS A 104 28.57 13.17 10.17
N LEU A 105 27.34 13.64 9.90
CA LEU A 105 26.70 14.73 10.66
C LEU A 105 26.38 14.35 12.12
N ILE A 106 26.45 13.06 12.46
CA ILE A 106 26.12 12.48 13.78
C ILE A 106 27.34 11.73 14.37
N GLY A 107 28.53 11.86 13.75
CA GLY A 107 29.79 11.27 14.26
C GLY A 107 29.98 9.78 13.99
N GLY A 108 29.25 9.18 13.04
CA GLY A 108 29.41 7.78 12.65
C GLY A 108 29.88 7.55 11.21
N GLU A 109 30.19 6.30 10.87
CA GLU A 109 30.62 5.90 9.54
C GLU A 109 29.48 5.89 8.51
N VAL A 110 29.82 6.18 7.25
CA VAL A 110 28.89 6.19 6.12
C VAL A 110 28.48 4.75 5.81
N LYS A 111 27.25 4.37 6.19
CA LYS A 111 26.70 3.03 5.96
C LYS A 111 25.67 3.04 4.83
N ALA A 112 25.79 2.08 3.91
CA ALA A 112 24.79 1.88 2.86
C ALA A 112 23.44 1.50 3.48
N LEU A 113 22.35 2.08 2.98
CA LEU A 113 21.00 1.71 3.41
C LEU A 113 20.74 0.26 2.97
N LYS A 114 20.23 -0.59 3.87
CA LYS A 114 19.83 -1.95 3.50
C LYS A 114 18.55 -1.93 2.67
N LEU A 115 18.48 -2.69 1.58
CA LEU A 115 17.27 -2.78 0.74
C LEU A 115 16.07 -3.33 1.52
N ALA A 116 16.31 -4.09 2.59
CA ALA A 116 15.26 -4.58 3.47
C ALA A 116 14.28 -3.49 3.92
N TRP A 117 14.76 -2.29 4.23
CA TRP A 117 13.91 -1.16 4.62
C TRP A 117 12.98 -0.71 3.50
N MET A 118 13.43 -0.84 2.25
CA MET A 118 12.64 -0.52 1.09
C MET A 118 11.58 -1.60 0.84
N TYR A 119 11.96 -2.88 0.94
CA TYR A 119 11.04 -3.99 0.75
C TYR A 119 10.05 -4.16 1.91
N MET A 120 10.34 -3.60 3.09
CA MET A 120 9.43 -3.65 4.22
C MET A 120 8.12 -2.90 3.98
N SER A 121 8.07 -1.99 3.00
CA SER A 121 6.81 -1.35 2.58
C SER A 121 5.77 -2.35 2.07
N LEU A 122 6.20 -3.47 1.48
CA LEU A 122 5.31 -4.50 0.94
C LEU A 122 4.52 -5.23 2.04
N PRO A 123 5.15 -5.92 3.01
CA PRO A 123 4.39 -6.60 4.06
C PRO A 123 3.59 -5.61 4.91
N VAL A 124 4.10 -4.39 5.14
CA VAL A 124 3.34 -3.36 5.87
C VAL A 124 2.08 -2.95 5.12
N GLY A 125 2.18 -2.63 3.83
CA GLY A 125 1.01 -2.26 3.03
C GLY A 125 -0.01 -3.39 2.89
N ILE A 126 0.46 -4.62 2.66
CA ILE A 126 -0.41 -5.80 2.57
C ILE A 126 -1.08 -6.08 3.92
N PHE A 127 -0.39 -5.92 5.04
CA PHE A 127 -0.97 -6.09 6.37
C PHE A 127 -2.13 -5.11 6.62
N LEU A 128 -1.94 -3.83 6.25
CA LEU A 128 -3.01 -2.83 6.34
C LEU A 128 -4.18 -3.19 5.41
N HIS A 129 -3.90 -3.66 4.19
CA HIS A 129 -4.95 -4.15 3.27
C HIS A 129 -5.74 -5.32 3.85
N ILE A 130 -5.07 -6.27 4.51
CA ILE A 130 -5.72 -7.40 5.19
C ILE A 130 -6.65 -6.87 6.28
N SER A 131 -6.20 -5.91 7.10
CA SER A 131 -7.04 -5.30 8.13
C SER A 131 -8.32 -4.68 7.56
N VAL A 132 -8.21 -3.92 6.47
CA VAL A 132 -9.37 -3.31 5.80
C VAL A 132 -10.26 -4.37 5.14
N ASN A 133 -9.68 -5.40 4.53
CA ASN A 133 -10.45 -6.48 3.92
C ASN A 133 -11.28 -7.24 4.98
N ILE A 134 -10.70 -7.52 6.15
CA ILE A 134 -11.41 -8.13 7.29
C ILE A 134 -12.56 -7.22 7.74
N GLU A 135 -12.33 -5.91 7.86
CA GLU A 135 -13.37 -4.93 8.20
C GLU A 135 -14.55 -4.98 7.20
N LEU A 136 -14.27 -5.04 5.89
CA LEU A 136 -15.31 -5.10 4.85
C LEU A 136 -16.10 -6.41 4.88
N ILE A 137 -15.42 -7.54 5.13
CA ILE A 137 -16.08 -8.85 5.31
C ILE A 137 -17.03 -8.78 6.52
N LEU A 138 -16.55 -8.29 7.66
CA LEU A 138 -17.36 -8.16 8.88
C LEU A 138 -18.57 -7.26 8.66
N LYS A 139 -18.39 -6.09 8.02
CA LYS A 139 -19.49 -5.19 7.65
C LYS A 139 -20.56 -5.91 6.81
N LYS A 140 -20.15 -6.67 5.79
CA LYS A 140 -21.11 -7.38 4.93
C LYS A 140 -21.81 -8.53 5.66
N ILE A 141 -21.12 -9.25 6.56
CA ILE A 141 -21.73 -10.29 7.41
C ILE A 141 -22.78 -9.69 8.36
N ILE A 142 -22.48 -8.55 9.00
CA ILE A 142 -23.41 -7.87 9.91
C ILE A 142 -24.69 -7.46 9.17
N ILE A 143 -24.58 -6.92 7.95
CA ILE A 143 -25.74 -6.53 7.11
C ILE A 143 -26.63 -7.73 6.77
N ILE A 144 -26.04 -8.91 6.57
CA ILE A 144 -26.80 -10.14 6.31
C ILE A 144 -27.51 -10.62 7.58
N CYS A 145 -26.85 -10.52 8.74
CA CYS A 145 -27.35 -11.05 10.01
C CYS A 145 -28.44 -10.17 10.62
N ASP A 146 -28.32 -8.85 10.51
CA ASP A 146 -29.31 -7.89 10.98
C ASP A 146 -29.50 -6.76 9.96
N HIS A 147 -30.64 -6.80 9.26
CA HIS A 147 -30.98 -5.84 8.21
C HIS A 147 -31.29 -4.43 8.77
N ASN A 148 -31.56 -4.29 10.07
CA ASN A 148 -31.98 -3.03 10.69
C ASN A 148 -30.82 -2.25 11.33
N ILE A 149 -29.60 -2.81 11.38
CA ILE A 149 -28.43 -2.10 11.93
C ILE A 149 -27.98 -1.02 10.95
N LYS A 150 -28.11 0.23 11.36
CA LYS A 150 -27.45 1.36 10.70
C LYS A 150 -25.97 1.34 11.05
N ILE A 151 -25.14 0.86 10.13
CA ILE A 151 -23.69 1.01 10.22
C ILE A 151 -23.37 2.50 10.08
N PRO A 152 -22.52 3.08 10.95
CA PRO A 152 -22.12 4.48 10.81
C PRO A 152 -21.48 4.72 9.43
N ASN A 153 -21.95 5.75 8.74
CA ASN A 153 -21.40 6.14 7.44
C ASN A 153 -19.95 6.58 7.59
N ASP A 154 -19.13 6.17 6.62
CA ASP A 154 -17.73 6.57 6.56
C ASP A 154 -17.66 8.01 6.04
N ILE A 155 -17.48 8.96 6.97
CA ILE A 155 -17.45 10.41 6.69
C ILE A 155 -16.40 10.74 5.61
N ASP A 156 -15.27 10.01 5.62
CA ASP A 156 -14.22 10.18 4.63
C ASP A 156 -14.68 9.79 3.22
N LYS A 157 -15.55 8.79 3.10
CA LYS A 157 -16.11 8.35 1.81
C LYS A 157 -17.09 9.38 1.25
N GLU A 158 -17.93 9.96 2.11
CA GLU A 158 -18.90 11.01 1.69
C GLU A 158 -18.17 12.27 1.16
N ASN A 159 -17.05 12.64 1.79
CA ASN A 159 -16.23 13.77 1.35
C ASN A 159 -15.54 13.55 -0.01
N LEU A 160 -15.42 12.31 -0.47
CA LEU A 160 -14.80 11.95 -1.75
C LEU A 160 -15.76 12.01 -2.95
N GLY A 161 -17.05 12.28 -2.72
CA GLY A 161 -18.04 12.54 -3.78
C GLY A 161 -18.35 11.34 -4.70
N ALA A 162 -18.10 10.12 -4.23
CA ALA A 162 -18.40 8.87 -4.93
C ALA A 162 -19.78 8.30 -4.56
#